data_AF-A0A0R2TJ27-F1
#
_entry.id   AF-A0A0R2TJ27-F1
#
_cell.length_a   1.000
_cell.length_b   1.000
_cell.length_c   1.000
_cell.angle_alpha   90.00
_cell.angle_beta   90.00
_cell.angle_gamma   90.00
#
_symmetry.space_group_name_H-M   'P 1'
#
loop_
_entity.id
_entity.type
_entity.pdbx_description
1 polymer ?
#
loop_
_entity_poly.entity_id
_entity_poly.type
_entity_poly.pdbx_seq_one_letter_code
_entity_poly.pdbx_strand_id
1 'polypeptide(L)'
;MSISAEIVDSYKNARPVIARKLAQGPREDQALALVMGASGLFFVASIPGNLRAAAINPDVPLEARLSGALLALLFIAPLIFYALAGITGLILRLFGGPKGLYGTRIALFWALFCAAPLALLQSLISGFLGPVVLTSAIGIGVFIVFLYIWFMGITEVFKQT
;
A
#
# COMPACT_ATOMS: atom_id res chain seq x y z
N MET A 1 -8.87 8.76 -16.21
CA MET A 1 -7.79 9.75 -15.94
C MET A 1 -6.47 9.00 -15.90
N SER A 2 -5.32 9.68 -15.93
CA SER A 2 -4.05 8.99 -15.71
C SER A 2 -3.95 8.50 -14.26
N ILE A 3 -3.28 7.38 -14.02
CA ILE A 3 -3.17 6.80 -12.68
C ILE A 3 -2.44 7.74 -11.71
N SER A 4 -1.48 8.52 -12.20
CA SER A 4 -0.74 9.51 -11.43
C SER A 4 -1.64 10.65 -10.95
N ALA A 5 -2.57 11.12 -11.79
CA ALA A 5 -3.54 12.14 -11.39
C ALA A 5 -4.48 11.59 -10.30
N GLU A 6 -4.91 10.33 -10.42
CA GLU A 6 -5.76 9.70 -9.40
C GLU A 6 -5.04 9.54 -8.04
N ILE A 7 -3.73 9.28 -8.04
CA ILE A 7 -2.92 9.25 -6.82
C ILE A 7 -2.93 10.63 -6.14
N VAL A 8 -2.64 11.69 -6.90
CA VAL A 8 -2.59 13.06 -6.36
C VAL A 8 -3.96 13.49 -5.84
N ASP A 9 -5.04 13.15 -6.56
CA ASP A 9 -6.40 13.43 -6.11
C ASP A 9 -6.72 12.69 -4.81
N SER A 10 -6.21 11.46 -4.63
CA SER A 10 -6.45 10.65 -3.43
C SER A 10 -5.85 11.25 -2.16
N TYR A 11 -4.78 12.05 -2.28
CA TYR A 11 -4.21 12.78 -1.14
C TYR A 11 -5.10 13.91 -0.64
N LYS A 12 -5.94 14.50 -1.52
CA LYS A 12 -6.88 15.56 -1.17
C LYS A 12 -8.24 14.99 -0.76
N ASN A 13 -8.77 14.06 -1.55
CA ASN A 13 -10.04 13.42 -1.30
C ASN A 13 -10.08 12.04 -1.99
N ALA A 14 -9.87 10.98 -1.21
CA ALA A 14 -9.86 9.61 -1.71
C ALA A 14 -11.24 9.07 -2.12
N ARG A 15 -12.33 9.61 -1.56
CA ARG A 15 -13.69 9.03 -1.73
C ARG A 15 -14.16 9.03 -3.18
N PRO A 16 -14.10 10.14 -3.95
CA PRO A 16 -14.51 10.15 -5.35
C PRO A 16 -13.66 9.23 -6.23
N VAL A 17 -12.37 9.06 -5.92
CA VAL A 17 -11.47 8.17 -6.67
C VAL A 17 -11.90 6.71 -6.47
N ILE A 18 -12.17 6.33 -5.23
CA ILE A 18 -12.59 4.97 -4.88
C ILE A 18 -14.00 4.69 -5.43
N ALA A 19 -14.94 5.63 -5.30
CA ALA A 19 -16.26 5.52 -5.91
C ALA A 19 -16.19 5.24 -7.42
N ARG A 20 -15.32 5.96 -8.15
CA ARG A 20 -15.11 5.73 -9.60
C ARG A 20 -14.51 4.36 -9.91
N LYS A 21 -13.65 3.80 -9.05
CA LYS A 21 -13.10 2.45 -9.22
C LYS A 21 -14.16 1.38 -8.95
N LEU A 22 -14.99 1.58 -7.93
CA LEU A 22 -16.10 0.67 -7.62
C LEU A 22 -17.18 0.68 -8.72
N ALA A 23 -17.44 1.86 -9.31
CA ALA A 23 -18.40 2.00 -10.41
C ALA A 23 -18.00 1.28 -11.71
N GLN A 24 -16.72 0.90 -11.87
CA GLN A 24 -16.25 0.11 -13.03
C GLN A 24 -16.65 -1.38 -12.94
N GLY A 25 -17.29 -1.79 -11.85
CA GLY A 25 -17.67 -3.18 -11.60
C GLY A 25 -16.54 -4.03 -11.00
N PRO A 26 -16.85 -5.27 -10.60
CA PRO A 26 -15.88 -6.18 -10.00
C PRO A 26 -14.85 -6.65 -11.02
N ARG A 27 -13.60 -6.24 -10.80
CA ARG A 27 -12.43 -6.52 -11.63
C ARG A 27 -11.27 -6.99 -10.76
N GLU A 28 -11.23 -8.29 -10.46
CA GLU A 28 -10.16 -8.87 -9.62
C GLU A 28 -8.78 -8.75 -10.29
N ASP A 29 -8.72 -8.68 -11.62
CA ASP A 29 -7.51 -8.35 -12.37
C ASP A 29 -6.94 -6.99 -11.97
N GLN A 30 -7.80 -5.98 -11.78
CA GLN A 30 -7.40 -4.65 -11.32
C GLN A 30 -6.94 -4.66 -9.86
N ALA A 31 -7.62 -5.41 -9.00
CA ALA A 31 -7.24 -5.55 -7.60
C ALA A 31 -5.84 -6.18 -7.46
N LEU A 32 -5.59 -7.26 -8.20
CA LEU A 32 -4.28 -7.92 -8.27
C LEU A 32 -3.21 -6.97 -8.83
N ALA A 33 -3.51 -6.23 -9.90
CA ALA A 33 -2.56 -5.28 -10.48
C ALA A 33 -2.17 -4.17 -9.48
N LEU A 34 -3.12 -3.68 -8.66
CA LEU A 34 -2.84 -2.67 -7.64
C LEU A 34 -1.96 -3.20 -6.52
N VAL A 35 -2.27 -4.37 -5.96
CA VAL A 35 -1.47 -4.92 -4.85
C VAL A 35 -0.08 -5.35 -5.34
N MET A 36 0.03 -5.96 -6.52
CA MET A 36 1.32 -6.32 -7.12
C MET A 36 2.14 -5.08 -7.47
N GLY A 37 1.50 -4.03 -8.00
CA GLY A 37 2.15 -2.75 -8.27
C GLY A 37 2.65 -2.09 -7.00
N ALA A 38 1.86 -2.06 -5.93
CA ALA A 38 2.26 -1.52 -4.64
C ALA A 38 3.44 -2.33 -4.05
N SER A 39 3.34 -3.65 -4.07
CA SER A 39 4.41 -4.57 -3.65
C SER A 39 5.71 -4.36 -4.41
N GLY A 40 5.66 -4.21 -5.73
CA GLY A 40 6.83 -3.89 -6.55
C GLY A 40 7.47 -2.56 -6.17
N LEU A 41 6.65 -1.52 -5.97
CA LEU A 41 7.14 -0.21 -5.52
C LEU A 41 7.74 -0.27 -4.11
N PHE A 42 7.14 -1.00 -3.18
CA PHE A 42 7.70 -1.22 -1.85
C PHE A 42 9.01 -2.02 -1.90
N PHE A 43 9.14 -2.98 -2.82
CA PHE A 43 10.40 -3.69 -3.03
C PHE A 43 11.50 -2.72 -3.49
N VAL A 44 11.22 -1.88 -4.49
CA VAL A 44 12.16 -0.83 -4.92
C VAL A 44 12.49 0.12 -3.76
N ALA A 45 11.50 0.49 -2.95
CA ALA A 45 11.71 1.31 -1.75
C ALA A 45 12.59 0.62 -0.70
N SER A 46 12.62 -0.72 -0.66
CA SER A 46 13.45 -1.44 0.32
C SER A 46 14.94 -1.44 -0.04
N ILE A 47 15.31 -1.19 -1.31
CA ILE A 47 16.69 -1.34 -1.80
C ILE A 47 17.68 -0.42 -1.07
N PRO A 48 17.45 0.90 -0.92
CA PRO A 48 18.40 1.79 -0.24
C PRO A 48 18.68 1.39 1.21
N GLY A 49 17.63 0.99 1.93
CA GLY A 49 17.75 0.51 3.31
C GLY A 49 18.58 -0.78 3.40
N ASN A 50 18.32 -1.75 2.51
CA ASN A 50 19.06 -3.00 2.45
C ASN A 50 20.53 -2.81 2.04
N LEU A 51 20.82 -1.89 1.12
CA LEU A 51 22.19 -1.49 0.74
C LEU A 51 22.96 -0.97 1.95
N ARG A 52 22.38 -0.03 2.68
CA ARG A 52 23.01 0.52 3.89
C ARG A 52 23.21 -0.56 4.95
N ALA A 53 22.22 -1.41 5.15
CA ALA A 53 22.29 -2.46 6.16
C ALA A 53 23.36 -3.52 5.83
N ALA A 54 23.58 -3.82 4.54
CA ALA A 54 24.68 -4.67 4.08
C ALA A 54 26.06 -4.01 4.28
N ALA A 55 26.16 -2.69 4.13
CA ALA A 55 27.40 -1.95 4.41
C ALA A 55 27.74 -1.93 5.91
N ILE A 56 26.73 -1.92 6.79
CA ILE A 56 26.92 -1.93 8.26
C ILE A 56 27.22 -3.33 8.77
N ASN A 57 26.53 -4.36 8.26
CA ASN A 57 26.76 -5.76 8.62
C ASN A 57 27.00 -6.58 7.34
N PRO A 58 28.28 -6.74 6.94
CA PRO A 58 28.68 -7.47 5.75
C PRO A 58 28.46 -9.00 5.82
N ASP A 59 28.27 -9.57 7.02
CA ASP A 59 28.08 -11.02 7.18
C ASP A 59 26.81 -11.51 6.47
N VAL A 60 25.82 -10.63 6.33
CA VAL A 60 24.61 -10.89 5.55
C VAL A 60 24.69 -10.12 4.23
N PRO A 61 25.02 -10.80 3.10
CA PRO A 61 25.23 -10.14 1.82
C PRO A 61 23.94 -9.51 1.29
N LEU A 62 24.10 -8.48 0.46
CA LEU A 62 22.98 -7.76 -0.16
C LEU A 62 22.03 -8.69 -0.91
N GLU A 63 22.57 -9.65 -1.66
CA GLU A 63 21.79 -10.60 -2.46
C GLU A 63 20.84 -11.43 -1.59
N ALA A 64 21.30 -11.88 -0.41
CA ALA A 64 20.46 -12.60 0.55
C ALA A 64 19.33 -11.70 1.11
N ARG A 65 19.64 -10.43 1.37
CA ARG A 65 18.64 -9.45 1.85
C ARG A 65 17.59 -9.14 0.79
N LEU A 66 18.03 -8.89 -0.45
CA LEU A 66 17.14 -8.54 -1.56
C LEU A 66 16.31 -9.73 -2.01
N SER A 67 16.86 -10.94 -2.04
CA SER A 67 16.08 -12.15 -2.34
C SER A 67 15.01 -12.41 -1.28
N GLY A 68 15.35 -12.26 0.01
CA GLY A 68 14.38 -12.31 1.11
C GLY A 68 13.30 -11.23 1.00
N ALA A 69 13.68 -9.98 0.72
CA ALA A 69 12.76 -8.88 0.53
C ALA A 69 11.84 -9.08 -0.69
N LEU A 70 12.35 -9.62 -1.79
CA LEU A 70 11.58 -9.93 -2.99
C LEU A 70 10.52 -10.99 -2.67
N LEU A 71 10.91 -12.10 -2.02
CA LEU A 71 9.96 -13.13 -1.60
C LEU A 71 8.89 -12.55 -0.66
N ALA A 72 9.31 -11.79 0.35
CA ALA A 72 8.43 -11.19 1.33
C ALA A 72 7.45 -10.19 0.69
N LEU A 73 7.91 -9.32 -0.22
CA LEU A 73 7.10 -8.23 -0.73
C LEU A 73 6.28 -8.61 -1.97
N LEU A 74 6.77 -9.47 -2.86
CA LEU A 74 6.07 -9.81 -4.11
C LEU A 74 5.17 -11.04 -3.97
N PHE A 75 5.43 -11.92 -3.00
CA PHE A 75 4.64 -13.14 -2.82
C PHE A 75 3.89 -13.14 -1.49
N ILE A 76 4.57 -12.87 -0.37
CA ILE A 76 3.96 -12.98 0.95
C ILE A 76 3.05 -11.77 1.25
N ALA A 77 3.51 -10.54 0.98
CA ALA A 77 2.76 -9.33 1.30
C ALA A 77 1.40 -9.25 0.58
N PRO A 78 1.27 -9.57 -0.73
CA PRO A 78 -0.04 -9.59 -1.40
C PRO A 78 -1.02 -10.56 -0.75
N LEU A 79 -0.55 -11.75 -0.33
CA LEU A 79 -1.38 -12.74 0.37
C LEU A 79 -1.87 -12.19 1.71
N ILE A 80 -0.98 -11.55 2.48
CA ILE A 80 -1.34 -10.89 3.75
C ILE A 80 -2.36 -9.78 3.50
N PHE A 81 -2.15 -8.93 2.50
CA PHE A 81 -3.08 -7.85 2.20
C PHE A 81 -4.44 -8.36 1.70
N TYR A 82 -4.47 -9.47 0.95
CA TYR A 82 -5.71 -10.13 0.56
C TYR A 82 -6.47 -10.67 1.77
N ALA A 83 -5.76 -11.32 2.71
CA ALA A 83 -6.34 -11.80 3.95
C ALA A 83 -6.89 -10.63 4.78
N LEU A 84 -6.12 -9.55 4.92
CA LEU A 84 -6.53 -8.34 5.62
C LEU A 84 -7.79 -7.71 4.99
N ALA A 85 -7.83 -7.54 3.66
CA ALA A 85 -9.01 -7.04 2.96
C ALA A 85 -10.26 -7.93 3.17
N GLY A 86 -10.05 -9.25 3.22
CA GLY A 86 -11.09 -10.23 3.53
C GLY A 86 -11.62 -10.08 4.95
N ILE A 87 -10.73 -9.95 5.94
CA ILE A 87 -11.07 -9.71 7.35
C ILE A 87 -11.82 -8.38 7.48
N THR A 88 -11.35 -7.31 6.86
CA THR A 88 -12.03 -6.01 6.86
C THR A 88 -13.45 -6.11 6.29
N GLY A 89 -13.63 -6.83 5.18
CA GLY A 89 -14.95 -7.07 4.59
C GLY A 89 -15.86 -7.92 5.48
N LEU A 90 -15.31 -8.93 6.16
CA LEU A 90 -16.07 -9.72 7.12
C LEU A 90 -16.54 -8.86 8.30
N ILE A 91 -15.66 -8.01 8.85
CA ILE A 91 -16.00 -7.06 9.91
C ILE A 91 -17.11 -6.13 9.45
N LEU A 92 -16.97 -5.50 8.27
CA LEU A 92 -18.00 -4.61 7.71
C LEU A 92 -19.35 -5.31 7.56
N ARG A 93 -19.35 -6.58 7.14
CA ARG A 93 -20.57 -7.39 7.02
C ARG A 93 -21.26 -7.63 8.36
N LEU A 94 -20.51 -7.76 9.46
CA LEU A 94 -21.09 -7.85 10.81
C LEU A 94 -21.81 -6.56 11.24
N PHE A 95 -21.39 -5.41 10.70
CA PHE A 95 -22.01 -4.10 10.94
C PHE A 95 -23.03 -3.69 9.86
N GLY A 96 -23.52 -4.64 9.05
CA GLY A 96 -24.53 -4.35 8.01
C GLY A 96 -23.97 -3.75 6.72
N GLY A 97 -22.66 -3.83 6.50
CA GLY A 97 -21.99 -3.41 5.27
C GLY A 97 -22.22 -4.36 4.08
N PRO A 98 -21.59 -4.09 2.94
CA PRO A 98 -21.92 -4.75 1.68
C PRO A 98 -21.57 -6.24 1.67
N LYS A 99 -22.36 -7.03 0.92
CA LYS A 99 -22.17 -8.48 0.82
C LYS A 99 -20.89 -8.88 0.06
N GLY A 100 -20.35 -7.99 -0.77
CA GLY A 100 -19.16 -8.24 -1.60
C GLY A 100 -17.85 -7.82 -0.93
N LEU A 101 -16.81 -8.66 -1.04
CA LEU A 101 -15.46 -8.39 -0.55
C LEU A 101 -14.60 -7.59 -1.54
N TYR A 102 -15.07 -7.42 -2.79
CA TYR A 102 -14.34 -6.68 -3.82
C TYR A 102 -14.08 -5.23 -3.40
N GLY A 103 -15.09 -4.56 -2.82
CA GLY A 103 -14.96 -3.16 -2.44
C GLY A 103 -13.87 -2.93 -1.39
N THR A 104 -13.77 -3.82 -0.40
CA THR A 104 -12.74 -3.72 0.65
C THR A 104 -11.34 -3.99 0.12
N ARG A 105 -11.19 -4.92 -0.84
CA ARG A 105 -9.92 -5.15 -1.55
C ARG A 105 -9.47 -3.90 -2.28
N ILE A 106 -10.34 -3.30 -3.09
CA ILE A 106 -10.02 -2.07 -3.83
C ILE A 106 -9.66 -0.93 -2.88
N ALA A 107 -10.41 -0.73 -1.79
CA ALA A 107 -10.11 0.30 -0.81
C ALA A 107 -8.70 0.13 -0.19
N LEU A 108 -8.35 -1.10 0.21
CA LEU A 108 -7.04 -1.38 0.80
C LEU A 108 -5.91 -1.29 -0.23
N PHE A 109 -6.06 -1.92 -1.39
CA PHE A 109 -5.01 -1.99 -2.40
C PHE A 109 -4.74 -0.64 -3.04
N TRP A 110 -5.78 0.17 -3.24
CA TRP A 110 -5.60 1.56 -3.68
C TRP A 110 -4.85 2.40 -2.65
N ALA A 111 -5.16 2.26 -1.36
CA ALA A 111 -4.45 2.95 -0.29
C ALA A 111 -2.96 2.57 -0.24
N LEU A 112 -2.65 1.27 -0.36
CA LEU A 112 -1.27 0.77 -0.45
C LEU A 112 -0.54 1.35 -1.66
N PHE A 113 -1.19 1.35 -2.83
CA PHE A 113 -0.62 1.88 -4.07
C PHE A 113 -0.32 3.38 -3.98
N CYS A 114 -1.22 4.17 -3.38
CA CYS A 114 -1.00 5.61 -3.16
C CYS A 114 0.07 5.91 -2.10
N ALA A 115 0.29 5.01 -1.13
CA ALA A 115 1.33 5.16 -0.12
C ALA A 115 2.73 4.80 -0.65
N ALA A 116 2.83 3.92 -1.65
CA ALA A 116 4.10 3.41 -2.14
C ALA A 116 5.06 4.49 -2.71
N PRO A 117 4.61 5.51 -3.48
CA PRO A 117 5.46 6.63 -3.90
C PRO A 117 6.04 7.44 -2.72
N LEU A 118 5.26 7.61 -1.64
CA LEU A 118 5.72 8.33 -0.46
C LEU A 118 6.73 7.49 0.33
N ALA A 119 6.52 6.17 0.41
CA ALA A 119 7.49 5.24 0.99
C ALA A 119 8.80 5.20 0.20
N LEU A 120 8.74 5.26 -1.14
CA LEU A 120 9.93 5.40 -1.99
C LEU A 120 10.73 6.67 -1.64
N LEU A 121 10.04 7.80 -1.49
CA LEU A 121 10.67 9.06 -1.08
C LEU A 121 11.30 8.94 0.31
N GLN A 122 10.59 8.35 1.27
CA GLN A 122 11.11 8.12 2.63
C GLN A 122 12.39 7.26 2.59
N SER A 123 12.36 6.16 1.85
CA SER A 123 13.49 5.25 1.74
C SER A 123 14.70 5.89 1.10
N LEU A 124 14.49 6.73 0.08
CA LEU A 124 15.57 7.49 -0.56
C LEU A 124 16.27 8.41 0.45
N ILE A 125 15.48 9.17 1.21
CA ILE A 125 15.98 10.06 2.27
C ILE A 125 16.74 9.26 3.33
N SER A 126 16.18 8.12 3.76
CA SER A 126 16.80 7.23 4.75
C SER A 126 18.11 6.60 4.27
N GLY A 127 18.22 6.31 2.98
CA GLY A 127 19.42 5.74 2.37
C GLY A 127 20.59 6.70 2.47
N PHE A 128 20.35 7.97 2.14
CA PHE A 128 21.37 9.02 2.18
C PHE A 128 21.70 9.49 3.60
N LEU A 129 20.69 9.85 4.39
CA LEU A 129 20.90 10.48 5.71
C LEU A 129 20.99 9.47 6.86
N GLY A 130 20.58 8.22 6.65
CA GLY A 130 20.43 7.23 7.71
C GLY A 130 19.15 7.40 8.54
N PRO A 131 19.04 6.64 9.64
CA PRO A 131 17.91 6.72 10.55
C PRO A 131 17.98 8.00 11.40
N VAL A 132 17.51 9.10 10.83
CA VAL A 132 17.32 10.39 11.52
C VAL A 132 15.85 10.59 11.89
N VAL A 133 15.59 11.48 12.86
CA VAL A 133 14.23 11.81 13.32
C VAL A 133 13.30 12.17 12.15
N LEU A 134 13.82 12.88 11.14
CA LEU A 134 13.07 13.24 9.94
C LEU A 134 12.57 12.01 9.16
N THR A 135 13.40 10.99 9.01
CA THR A 135 13.04 9.75 8.30
C THR A 135 11.88 9.03 9.00
N SER A 136 11.91 8.98 10.33
CA SER A 136 10.83 8.41 11.13
C SER A 136 9.55 9.23 11.05
N ALA A 137 9.66 10.57 11.09
CA ALA A 137 8.52 11.48 10.94
C ALA A 137 7.84 11.33 9.57
N ILE A 138 8.63 11.21 8.49
CA ILE A 138 8.10 10.96 7.14
C ILE A 138 7.38 9.61 7.11
N GLY A 139 7.94 8.56 7.71
CA GLY A 139 7.29 7.24 7.79
C GLY A 139 5.94 7.26 8.50
N ILE A 140 5.86 7.99 9.60
CA ILE A 140 4.60 8.23 10.30
C ILE A 140 3.62 8.98 9.37
N GLY A 141 4.10 9.98 8.64
CA GLY A 141 3.29 10.70 7.65
C GLY A 141 2.75 9.78 6.54
N VAL A 142 3.60 8.91 5.97
CA VAL A 142 3.20 7.90 4.97
C VAL A 142 2.11 6.99 5.54
N PHE A 143 2.28 6.52 6.78
CA PHE A 143 1.32 5.66 7.44
C PHE A 143 -0.01 6.37 7.71
N ILE A 144 0.01 7.65 8.11
CA ILE A 144 -1.19 8.47 8.27
C ILE A 144 -1.92 8.64 6.95
N VAL A 145 -1.19 8.91 5.85
CA VAL A 145 -1.79 9.02 4.51
C VAL A 145 -2.43 7.70 4.08
N PHE A 146 -1.74 6.58 4.31
CA PHE A 146 -2.30 5.24 4.06
C PHE A 146 -3.61 5.03 4.82
N LEU A 147 -3.62 5.26 6.13
CA LEU A 147 -4.81 5.11 6.97
C LEU A 147 -5.94 6.03 6.50
N TYR A 148 -5.64 7.29 6.20
CA TYR A 148 -6.61 8.25 5.71
C TYR A 148 -7.30 7.75 4.42
N ILE A 149 -6.52 7.35 3.41
CA ILE A 149 -7.07 6.86 2.13
C ILE A 149 -7.87 5.57 2.37
N TRP A 150 -7.36 4.66 3.19
CA TRP A 150 -8.00 3.39 3.47
C TRP A 150 -9.34 3.56 4.20
N PHE A 151 -9.40 4.37 5.27
CA PHE A 151 -10.63 4.65 5.98
C PHE A 151 -11.65 5.37 5.10
N MET A 152 -11.21 6.38 4.33
CA MET A 152 -12.08 7.04 3.35
C MET A 152 -12.65 6.03 2.35
N GLY A 153 -11.83 5.08 1.89
CA GLY A 153 -12.28 3.98 1.04
C GLY A 153 -13.31 3.07 1.70
N ILE A 154 -13.07 2.65 2.94
CA ILE A 154 -14.03 1.84 3.71
C ILE A 154 -15.35 2.58 3.88
N THR A 155 -15.34 3.88 4.20
CA THR A 155 -16.58 4.67 4.33
C THR A 155 -17.36 4.73 3.03
N GLU A 156 -16.66 4.78 1.89
CA GLU A 156 -17.30 4.80 0.57
C GLU A 156 -17.88 3.43 0.20
N VAL A 157 -17.16 2.36 0.51
CA VAL A 157 -17.64 0.98 0.33
C VAL A 157 -18.88 0.72 1.18
N PHE A 158 -18.91 1.19 2.43
CA PHE A 158 -20.05 1.02 3.33
C PHE A 158 -21.31 1.76 2.83
N LYS A 159 -21.15 2.93 2.20
CA LYS A 159 -22.27 3.72 1.66
C LYS A 159 -22.96 3.12 0.43
N GLN A 160 -22.33 2.16 -0.24
CA GLN A 160 -22.89 1.48 -1.41
C GLN A 160 -23.79 0.29 -1.03
N THR A 161 -24.12 0.15 0.26
CA THR A 161 -25.02 -0.88 0.81
C THR A 161 -26.46 -0.36 0.86
#